data_AF-A0A7M4EZX9-F1
#
_entry.id   AF-A0A7M4EZX9-F1
#
_cell.length_a   1.000
_cell.length_b   1.000
_cell.length_c   1.000
_cell.angle_alpha   90.00
_cell.angle_beta   90.00
_cell.angle_gamma   90.00
#
_symmetry.space_group_name_H-M   'P 1'
#
loop_
_entity.id
_entity.type
_entity.pdbx_description
1 polymer ?
#
loop_
_entity_poly.entity_id
_entity_poly.type
_entity_poly.pdbx_seq_one_letter_code
_entity_poly.pdbx_strand_id
1 'polypeptide(L)'
;MALLMMDDENDDRKHFNYDKIVEQQNLTKKKKKLLMKKEELIEDDFEVNVADARFQAMYTSHLFNLDPSDPNFKKTKAVKKILEEKARRREHQQQDATEAEKKLETDIGKKASVPKKSIDPALSLLIKSVKNKTEQFQARKKQKVK
;
A
#
# COMPACT_ATOMS: atom_id res chain seq x y z
N MET A 1 24.55 20.73 40.13
CA MET A 1 24.95 21.10 38.75
C MET A 1 26.40 20.68 38.58
N ALA A 2 26.68 19.76 37.65
CA ALA A 2 28.04 19.46 37.21
C ALA A 2 27.97 19.30 35.69
N LEU A 3 28.20 20.41 34.99
CA LEU A 3 28.36 20.43 33.54
C LEU A 3 29.77 19.92 33.25
N LEU A 4 29.86 18.66 32.83
CA LEU A 4 31.09 18.01 32.41
C LEU A 4 31.55 18.67 31.10
N MET A 5 32.51 19.58 31.20
CA MET A 5 33.35 19.97 30.08
C MET A 5 34.26 18.78 29.77
N MET A 6 33.77 17.84 28.96
CA MET A 6 34.61 16.81 28.35
C MET A 6 35.24 17.43 27.11
N ASP A 7 36.58 17.34 27.08
CA ASP A 7 37.50 17.78 26.03
C ASP A 7 36.97 17.61 24.60
N ASP A 8 37.17 18.66 23.81
CA ASP A 8 37.09 18.68 22.34
C ASP A 8 38.30 17.95 21.72
N GLU A 9 38.52 16.69 22.07
CA GLU A 9 39.47 15.82 21.37
C GLU A 9 38.73 14.61 20.79
N ASN A 10 38.60 14.63 19.46
CA ASN A 10 37.95 13.66 18.56
C ASN A 10 36.46 13.92 18.29
N ASP A 11 36.21 14.84 17.36
CA ASP A 11 34.91 15.09 16.74
C ASP A 11 34.54 13.98 15.71
N ASP A 12 34.59 12.72 16.14
CA ASP A 12 34.04 11.57 15.40
C ASP A 12 32.51 11.44 15.60
N ARG A 13 31.86 12.50 16.09
CA ARG A 13 30.44 12.53 16.38
C ARG A 13 29.66 12.73 15.10
N LYS A 14 29.20 11.62 14.50
CA LYS A 14 28.24 11.64 13.39
C LYS A 14 26.91 12.25 13.87
N HIS A 15 26.73 13.55 13.69
CA HIS A 15 25.49 14.24 14.06
C HIS A 15 24.32 13.79 13.17
N PHE A 16 23.19 13.46 13.80
CA PHE A 16 21.97 13.13 13.09
C PHE A 16 21.37 14.40 12.48
N ASN A 17 21.36 14.48 11.16
CA ASN A 17 20.69 15.54 10.41
C ASN A 17 19.59 14.94 9.53
N TYR A 18 18.35 15.10 9.99
CA TYR A 18 17.18 14.54 9.31
C TYR A 18 17.05 15.04 7.86
N ASP A 19 17.21 16.34 7.64
CA ASP A 19 17.05 16.93 6.30
C ASP A 19 18.08 16.37 5.33
N LYS A 20 19.35 16.27 5.74
CA LYS A 20 20.41 15.64 4.93
C LYS A 20 20.10 14.18 4.61
N ILE A 21 19.57 13.42 5.57
CA ILE A 21 19.21 12.01 5.37
C ILE A 21 18.07 11.89 4.35
N VAL A 22 17.02 12.71 4.49
CA VAL A 22 15.89 12.72 3.55
C VAL A 22 16.36 13.08 2.15
N GLU A 23 17.20 14.09 2.00
CA GLU A 23 17.78 14.48 0.71
C GLU A 23 18.60 13.35 0.11
N GLN A 24 19.54 12.78 0.86
CA GLN A 24 20.41 11.70 0.40
C GLN A 24 19.63 10.45 -0.02
N GLN A 25 18.54 10.12 0.68
CA GLN A 25 17.66 9.00 0.33
C GLN A 25 16.84 9.25 -0.94
N ASN A 26 16.61 10.52 -1.31
CA ASN A 26 15.86 10.92 -2.51
C ASN A 26 16.75 11.25 -3.71
N LEU A 27 18.08 11.19 -3.57
CA LEU A 27 19.01 11.43 -4.67
C LEU A 27 18.90 10.37 -5.78
N THR A 28 19.17 10.80 -7.01
CA THR A 28 19.29 9.89 -8.15
C THR A 28 20.57 9.05 -8.05
N LYS A 29 20.58 7.85 -8.66
CA LYS A 29 21.72 6.92 -8.67
C LYS A 29 23.04 7.59 -9.09
N LYS A 30 22.98 8.52 -10.06
CA LYS A 30 24.13 9.30 -10.54
C LYS A 30 24.70 10.23 -9.47
N LYS A 31 23.83 11.00 -8.79
CA LYS A 31 24.25 11.91 -7.71
C LYS A 31 24.77 11.12 -6.51
N LYS A 32 24.12 10.01 -6.14
CA LYS A 32 24.60 9.13 -5.06
C LYS A 32 26.02 8.62 -5.31
N LYS A 33 26.33 8.17 -6.54
CA LYS A 33 27.68 7.73 -6.93
C LYS A 33 28.72 8.85 -6.84
N LEU A 34 28.33 10.10 -7.10
CA LEU A 34 29.21 11.26 -6.93
C LEU A 34 29.49 11.56 -5.45
N LEU A 35 28.47 11.52 -4.59
CA LEU A 35 28.66 11.72 -3.14
C LEU A 35 29.48 10.60 -2.50
N MET A 36 29.30 9.34 -2.94
CA MET A 36 30.15 8.22 -2.48
C MET A 36 31.63 8.45 -2.79
N LYS A 37 31.94 9.03 -3.96
CA LYS A 37 33.33 9.38 -4.33
C LYS A 37 33.91 10.54 -3.51
N LYS A 38 33.04 11.34 -2.89
CA LYS A 38 33.42 12.49 -2.06
C LYS A 38 33.40 12.16 -0.56
N GLU A 39 33.12 10.90 -0.17
CA GLU A 39 32.96 10.45 1.21
C GLU A 39 31.87 11.20 2.04
N GLU A 40 31.06 12.04 1.39
CA GLU A 40 29.97 12.80 2.04
C GLU A 40 28.69 11.97 2.24
N LEU A 41 28.66 10.73 1.74
CA LEU A 41 27.47 9.90 1.87
C LEU A 41 27.37 9.35 3.29
N ILE A 42 26.28 9.69 3.97
CA ILE A 42 25.96 9.12 5.27
C ILE A 42 25.36 7.74 5.01
N GLU A 43 26.08 6.69 5.37
CA GLU A 43 25.55 5.33 5.38
C GLU A 43 24.61 5.19 6.59
N ASP A 44 23.38 4.74 6.31
CA ASP A 44 22.30 4.63 7.28
C ASP A 44 21.78 3.19 7.27
N ASP A 45 22.10 2.48 8.36
CA ASP A 45 21.76 1.08 8.64
C ASP A 45 20.51 0.96 9.51
N PHE A 46 19.82 2.06 9.80
CA PHE A 46 18.64 2.02 10.64
C PHE A 46 17.47 1.33 9.94
N GLU A 47 16.87 0.34 10.62
CA GLU A 47 15.68 -0.37 10.15
C GLU A 47 14.49 -0.16 11.09
N VAL A 48 13.34 0.22 10.51
CA VAL A 48 12.10 0.38 11.27
C VAL A 48 11.45 -0.97 11.56
N ASN A 49 11.10 -1.21 12.83
CA ASN A 49 10.28 -2.34 13.23
C ASN A 49 8.80 -2.09 12.90
N VAL A 50 8.30 -2.75 11.85
CA VAL A 50 6.91 -2.66 11.38
C VAL A 50 5.91 -3.47 12.20
N ALA A 51 6.39 -4.34 13.09
CA ALA A 51 5.58 -5.22 13.93
C ALA A 51 5.33 -4.65 15.34
N ASP A 52 5.80 -3.45 15.65
CA ASP A 52 5.59 -2.82 16.95
C ASP A 52 4.12 -2.43 17.16
N ALA A 53 3.51 -2.97 18.22
CA ALA A 53 2.11 -2.76 18.58
C ALA A 53 1.77 -1.28 18.83
N ARG A 54 2.72 -0.47 19.29
CA ARG A 54 2.52 0.96 19.56
C ARG A 54 2.13 1.75 18.30
N PHE A 55 2.56 1.27 17.13
CA PHE A 55 2.31 1.93 15.85
C PHE A 55 1.24 1.22 15.02
N GLN A 56 0.50 0.28 15.60
CA GLN A 56 -0.55 -0.47 14.90
C GLN A 56 -1.62 0.47 14.29
N ALA A 57 -1.89 1.60 14.94
CA ALA A 57 -2.83 2.61 14.46
C ALA A 57 -2.49 3.17 13.07
N MET A 58 -1.22 3.14 12.64
CA MET A 58 -0.78 3.54 11.29
C MET A 58 -1.36 2.65 10.17
N TYR A 59 -1.68 1.40 10.52
CA TYR A 59 -2.21 0.41 9.59
C TYR A 59 -3.73 0.29 9.66
N THR A 60 -4.33 0.53 10.83
CA THR A 60 -5.76 0.31 11.07
C THR A 60 -6.60 1.59 10.97
N SER A 61 -6.09 2.74 11.41
CA SER A 61 -6.84 3.99 11.44
C SER A 61 -6.56 4.84 10.20
N HIS A 62 -7.61 5.47 9.66
CA HIS A 62 -7.50 6.36 8.52
C HIS A 62 -6.81 7.69 8.85
N LEU A 63 -6.82 8.11 10.14
CA LEU A 63 -6.26 9.39 10.59
C LEU A 63 -4.75 9.46 10.45
N PHE A 64 -4.07 8.30 10.47
CA PHE A 64 -2.61 8.19 10.43
C PHE A 64 -2.12 7.65 9.07
N ASN A 65 -2.92 7.80 8.02
CA ASN A 65 -2.54 7.35 6.69
C ASN A 65 -1.45 8.24 6.09
N LEU A 66 -0.43 7.61 5.50
CA LEU A 66 0.62 8.31 4.76
C LEU A 66 0.10 8.69 3.36
N ASP A 67 -0.10 9.99 3.11
CA ASP A 67 -0.58 10.54 1.83
C ASP A 67 0.57 11.27 1.08
N PRO A 68 0.93 10.86 -0.15
CA PRO A 68 1.90 11.56 -0.98
C PRO A 68 1.53 13.01 -1.37
N SER A 69 0.26 13.39 -1.21
CA SER A 69 -0.26 14.73 -1.51
C SER A 69 -0.01 15.74 -0.38
N ASP A 70 0.32 15.26 0.82
CA ASP A 70 0.63 16.10 1.98
C ASP A 70 2.06 16.68 1.85
N PRO A 71 2.27 18.00 2.03
CA PRO A 71 3.61 18.62 2.05
C PRO A 71 4.58 18.00 3.07
N ASN A 72 4.07 17.41 4.14
CA ASN A 72 4.86 16.77 5.18
C ASN A 72 5.33 15.36 4.79
N PHE A 73 4.86 14.83 3.66
CA PHE A 73 5.28 13.51 3.18
C PHE A 73 6.73 13.51 2.72
N LYS A 74 7.60 12.84 3.50
CA LYS A 74 9.01 12.62 3.14
C LYS A 74 9.21 11.19 2.67
N LYS A 75 9.75 11.04 1.45
CA LYS A 75 9.98 9.74 0.79
C LYS A 75 11.22 9.01 1.35
N THR A 76 11.21 8.67 2.62
CA THR A 76 12.32 7.94 3.27
C THR A 76 12.23 6.43 3.05
N LYS A 77 13.33 5.70 3.28
CA LYS A 77 13.35 4.22 3.26
C LYS A 77 12.36 3.62 4.27
N ALA A 78 12.28 4.21 5.46
CA ALA A 78 11.34 3.83 6.51
C ALA A 78 9.88 3.92 6.06
N VAL A 79 9.49 5.06 5.47
CA VAL A 79 8.13 5.27 4.94
C VAL A 79 7.78 4.24 3.85
N LYS A 80 8.74 3.87 3.00
CA LYS A 80 8.55 2.82 1.99
C LYS A 80 8.28 1.46 2.63
N LYS A 81 9.09 1.03 3.61
CA LYS A 81 8.86 -0.23 4.34
C LYS A 81 7.47 -0.27 5.01
N ILE A 82 7.03 0.84 5.59
CA ILE A 82 5.69 0.94 6.20
C ILE A 82 4.58 0.78 5.14
N LEU A 83 4.74 1.42 3.98
CA LEU A 83 3.76 1.33 2.89
C LEU A 83 3.68 -0.09 2.30
N GLU A 84 4.83 -0.75 2.14
CA GLU A 84 4.92 -2.15 1.70
C GLU A 84 4.22 -3.10 2.68
N GLU A 85 4.49 -2.95 3.98
CA GLU A 85 3.82 -3.76 5.01
C GLU A 85 2.30 -3.50 5.03
N LYS A 86 1.86 -2.24 4.84
CA LYS A 86 0.44 -1.91 4.73
C LYS A 86 -0.21 -2.56 3.51
N ALA A 87 0.49 -2.62 2.37
CA ALA A 87 0.01 -3.32 1.19
C ALA A 87 -0.15 -4.82 1.47
N ARG A 88 0.87 -5.44 2.06
CA ARG A 88 0.85 -6.86 2.46
C ARG A 88 -0.32 -7.19 3.39
N ARG A 89 -0.61 -6.35 4.39
CA ARG A 89 -1.75 -6.55 5.29
C ARG A 89 -3.10 -6.47 4.57
N ARG A 90 -3.23 -5.57 3.60
CA ARG A 90 -4.47 -5.48 2.79
C ARG A 90 -4.66 -6.71 1.90
N GLU A 91 -3.59 -7.23 1.31
CA GLU A 91 -3.66 -8.46 0.52
C GLU A 91 -4.10 -9.65 1.38
N HIS A 92 -3.54 -9.79 2.59
CA HIS A 92 -3.95 -10.84 3.52
C HIS A 92 -5.42 -10.71 3.94
N GLN A 93 -5.88 -9.51 4.27
CA GLN A 93 -7.29 -9.27 4.61
C GLN A 93 -8.24 -9.57 3.45
N GLN A 94 -7.84 -9.29 2.21
CA GLN A 94 -8.62 -9.64 1.03
C GLN A 94 -8.67 -11.15 0.83
N GLN A 95 -7.56 -11.86 1.02
CA GLN A 95 -7.52 -13.32 0.96
C GLN A 95 -8.45 -13.93 2.02
N ASP A 96 -8.33 -13.51 3.28
CA ASP A 96 -9.20 -13.96 4.37
C ASP A 96 -10.69 -13.69 4.09
N ALA A 97 -11.02 -12.51 3.56
CA ALA A 97 -12.39 -12.17 3.18
C ALA A 97 -12.91 -13.08 2.07
N THR A 98 -12.10 -13.35 1.02
CA THR A 98 -12.50 -14.26 -0.05
C THR A 98 -12.62 -15.72 0.39
N GLU A 99 -11.80 -16.16 1.35
CA GLU A 99 -11.92 -17.49 1.96
C GLU A 99 -13.15 -17.59 2.86
N ALA A 100 -13.46 -16.55 3.63
CA ALA A 100 -14.69 -16.47 4.43
C ALA A 100 -15.93 -16.48 3.53
N GLU A 101 -15.90 -15.76 2.40
CA GLU A 101 -16.96 -15.79 1.37
C GLU A 101 -17.10 -17.20 0.77
N LYS A 102 -16.01 -17.87 0.41
CA LYS A 102 -16.07 -19.27 -0.09
C LYS A 102 -16.59 -20.26 0.96
N LYS A 103 -16.27 -20.07 2.24
CA LYS A 103 -16.82 -20.89 3.34
C LYS A 103 -18.32 -20.63 3.53
N LEU A 104 -18.75 -19.37 3.44
CA LEU A 104 -20.17 -19.01 3.42
C LEU A 104 -20.90 -19.60 2.20
N GLU A 105 -20.30 -19.58 1.01
CA GLU A 105 -20.88 -20.18 -0.20
C GLU A 105 -20.96 -21.71 -0.10
N THR A 106 -19.98 -22.37 0.51
CA THR A 106 -19.99 -23.83 0.71
C THR A 106 -20.94 -24.28 1.82
N ASP A 107 -21.17 -23.47 2.86
CA ASP A 107 -22.23 -23.71 3.85
C ASP A 107 -23.64 -23.41 3.31
N ILE A 108 -23.78 -22.42 2.41
CA ILE A 108 -25.02 -22.20 1.66
C ILE A 108 -25.28 -23.36 0.67
N GLY A 109 -24.23 -23.99 0.15
CA GLY A 109 -24.30 -25.19 -0.70
C GLY A 109 -24.79 -26.46 0.00
N LYS A 110 -24.64 -26.57 1.33
CA LYS A 110 -25.20 -27.69 2.13
C LYS A 110 -26.59 -27.40 2.72
N LYS A 111 -27.09 -26.17 2.62
CA LYS A 111 -28.47 -25.78 2.97
C LYS A 111 -29.30 -25.35 1.74
N ALA A 112 -29.05 -25.97 0.59
CA ALA A 112 -29.85 -25.78 -0.63
C ALA A 112 -31.19 -26.55 -0.60
N SER A 113 -31.95 -26.39 0.47
CA SER A 113 -33.39 -26.70 0.51
C SER A 113 -34.20 -25.52 1.08
N VAL A 114 -33.85 -24.28 0.73
CA VAL A 114 -34.67 -23.07 0.98
C VAL A 114 -34.43 -22.09 -0.18
N PRO A 115 -35.47 -21.42 -0.73
CA PRO A 115 -35.57 -21.09 -2.15
C PRO A 115 -34.73 -19.87 -2.53
N LYS A 116 -34.26 -19.88 -3.78
CA LYS A 116 -33.75 -18.70 -4.48
C LYS A 116 -34.66 -17.51 -4.17
N LYS A 117 -34.15 -16.48 -3.48
CA LYS A 117 -34.81 -15.18 -3.42
C LYS A 117 -35.13 -14.82 -4.87
N SER A 118 -36.41 -14.77 -5.20
CA SER A 118 -36.93 -14.52 -6.54
C SER A 118 -36.35 -13.18 -6.99
N ILE A 119 -35.35 -13.24 -7.87
CA ILE A 119 -34.91 -12.07 -8.64
C ILE A 119 -36.18 -11.51 -9.25
N ASP A 120 -36.44 -10.22 -9.02
CA ASP A 120 -37.61 -9.55 -9.57
C ASP A 120 -37.74 -9.92 -11.06
N PRO A 121 -38.86 -10.50 -11.51
CA PRO A 121 -39.04 -10.89 -12.90
C PRO A 121 -38.74 -9.73 -13.86
N ALA A 122 -38.98 -8.47 -13.44
CA ALA A 122 -38.61 -7.29 -14.21
C ALA A 122 -37.09 -7.15 -14.42
N LEU A 123 -36.29 -7.44 -13.39
CA LEU A 123 -34.84 -7.38 -13.45
C LEU A 123 -34.28 -8.49 -14.35
N SER A 124 -34.89 -9.68 -14.31
CA SER A 124 -34.54 -10.79 -15.20
C SER A 124 -34.81 -10.48 -16.67
N LEU A 125 -35.91 -9.76 -16.96
CA LEU A 125 -36.24 -9.29 -18.31
C LEU A 125 -35.28 -8.19 -18.77
N LEU A 126 -34.89 -7.27 -17.88
CA LEU A 126 -33.92 -6.22 -18.19
C LEU A 126 -32.54 -6.80 -18.53
N ILE A 127 -32.04 -7.76 -17.75
CA ILE A 127 -30.75 -8.40 -18.02
C ILE A 127 -30.77 -9.10 -19.38
N LYS A 128 -31.86 -9.80 -19.71
CA LYS A 128 -32.04 -10.42 -21.04
C LYS A 128 -32.05 -9.40 -22.17
N SER A 129 -32.73 -8.26 -22.00
CA SER A 129 -32.82 -7.23 -23.04
C SER A 129 -31.47 -6.54 -23.29
N VAL A 130 -30.72 -6.23 -22.22
CA VAL A 130 -29.37 -5.67 -22.32
C VAL A 130 -28.45 -6.67 -23.04
N LYS A 131 -28.47 -7.94 -22.65
CA LYS A 131 -27.64 -8.99 -23.27
C LYS A 131 -27.94 -9.15 -24.77
N ASN A 132 -29.21 -9.24 -25.15
CA ASN A 132 -29.62 -9.31 -26.56
C ASN A 132 -29.18 -8.07 -27.35
N LYS A 133 -29.28 -6.88 -26.76
CA LYS A 133 -28.91 -5.63 -27.43
C LYS A 133 -27.39 -5.52 -27.63
N THR A 134 -26.60 -5.97 -26.66
CA THR A 134 -25.15 -6.03 -26.76
C THR A 134 -24.70 -7.03 -27.83
N GLU A 135 -25.31 -8.22 -27.89
CA GLU A 135 -25.00 -9.23 -28.91
C GLU A 135 -25.32 -8.72 -30.33
N GLN A 136 -26.48 -8.07 -30.51
CA GLN A 136 -26.85 -7.44 -31.78
C GLN A 136 -25.87 -6.33 -32.19
N PHE A 137 -25.43 -5.51 -31.24
CA PHE A 137 -24.45 -4.45 -31.51
C PHE A 137 -23.10 -5.03 -31.92
N GLN A 138 -22.63 -6.08 -31.24
CA GLN A 138 -21.40 -6.78 -31.61
C GLN A 138 -21.50 -7.48 -32.97
N ALA A 139 -22.62 -8.12 -33.27
CA ALA A 139 -22.86 -8.75 -34.56
C ALA A 139 -22.84 -7.72 -35.71
N ARG A 140 -23.49 -6.57 -35.53
CA ARG A 140 -23.49 -5.45 -36.49
C ARG A 140 -22.09 -4.84 -36.66
N LYS A 141 -21.31 -4.71 -35.59
CA LYS A 141 -19.93 -4.24 -35.66
C LYS A 141 -19.04 -5.19 -36.48
N LYS A 142 -19.20 -6.51 -36.30
CA LYS A 142 -18.45 -7.52 -37.06
C LYS A 142 -18.80 -7.54 -38.55
N GLN A 143 -20.03 -7.17 -38.92
CA GLN A 143 -20.45 -7.08 -40.33
C GLN A 143 -19.93 -5.83 -41.04
N LYS A 144 -19.62 -4.75 -40.33
CA LYS A 144 -19.09 -3.50 -40.92
C LYS A 144 -17.56 -3.48 -41.12
N VAL A 145 -16.85 -4.51 -40.66
CA VAL A 145 -15.38 -4.63 -40.73
C VAL A 145 -14.96 -5.66 -41.80
N LYS A 146 -15.88 -6.05 -42.69
CA LYS A 146 -15.59 -6.80 -43.92
C LYS A 146 -15.71 -5.90 -45.13
#